data_AF-A0A3R9G5G2-F1
#
_entry.id   AF-A0A3R9G5G2-F1
#
_cell.length_a   1.000
_cell.length_b   1.000
_cell.length_c   1.000
_cell.angle_alpha   90.00
_cell.angle_beta   90.00
_cell.angle_gamma   90.00
#
_symmetry.space_group_name_H-M   'P 1'
#
loop_
_entity.id
_entity.type
_entity.pdbx_description
1 polymer ?
#
loop_
_entity_poly.entity_id
_entity_poly.type
_entity_poly.pdbx_seq_one_letter_code
_entity_poly.pdbx_strand_id
1 'polypeptide(L)' 'MKNCFLENRLAEAEQPVKNFMADLIEELGRKVSVSQDPKLSLRYFGVQLEIKLVSFDGDDQAK' A
#
# COMPACT_ATOMS: atom_id res chain seq x y z
N MET A 1 -13.31 7.23 10.88
CA MET A 1 -12.60 8.50 11.12
C MET A 1 -11.50 8.58 10.07
N LYS A 2 -11.49 9.63 9.23
CA LYS A 2 -10.53 9.74 8.11
C LYS A 2 -9.12 9.86 8.69
N ASN A 3 -8.20 9.01 8.24
CA ASN A 3 -6.77 9.06 8.61
C ASN A 3 -6.06 10.24 7.91
N CYS A 4 -6.65 11.43 7.97
CA CYS A 4 -6.18 12.61 7.24
C CYS A 4 -4.71 12.96 7.58
N PHE A 5 -4.23 12.61 8.77
CA PHE A 5 -2.84 12.85 9.15
C PHE A 5 -1.85 12.04 8.31
N LEU A 6 -2.05 10.73 8.14
CA LEU A 6 -1.14 9.87 7.39
C LEU A 6 -1.26 10.10 5.88
N GLU A 7 -2.47 10.37 5.39
CA GLU A 7 -2.71 10.74 3.99
C GLU A 7 -1.96 12.03 3.63
N ASN A 8 -2.08 13.07 4.45
CA ASN A 8 -1.38 14.34 4.23
C ASN A 8 0.14 14.17 4.37
N ARG A 9 0.59 13.42 5.38
CA ARG A 9 2.02 13.10 5.56
C ARG A 9 2.60 12.39 4.35
N LEU A 10 1.86 11.45 3.75
CA LEU A 10 2.31 10.75 2.56
C LEU A 10 2.36 11.67 1.32
N ALA A 11 1.37 12.55 1.16
CA ALA A 11 1.35 13.54 0.09
C ALA A 11 2.57 14.49 0.14
N GLU A 12 2.96 14.89 1.35
CA GLU A 12 4.10 15.77 1.62
C GLU A 12 5.44 15.04 1.78
N ALA A 13 5.43 13.70 1.80
CA ALA A 13 6.63 12.91 2.06
C ALA A 13 7.70 13.07 0.96
N GLU A 14 8.95 12.86 1.36
CA GLU A 14 10.08 12.80 0.44
C GLU A 14 9.93 11.66 -0.57
N GLN A 15 10.57 11.82 -1.74
CA GLN A 15 10.48 10.86 -2.84
C GLN A 15 10.82 9.40 -2.45
N PRO A 16 11.81 9.12 -1.58
CA PRO A 16 12.09 7.74 -1.16
C PRO A 16 10.90 7.06 -0.46
N VAL A 17 10.15 7.80 0.35
CA VAL A 17 8.95 7.29 1.04
C VAL A 17 7.83 7.04 0.03
N LYS A 18 7.65 7.94 -0.93
CA LYS A 18 6.66 7.78 -2.01
C LYS A 18 6.98 6.57 -2.90
N ASN A 19 8.24 6.36 -3.25
CA ASN A 19 8.70 5.19 -4.00
C ASN A 19 8.41 3.91 -3.21
N PHE A 20 8.77 3.87 -1.92
CA PHE A 20 8.47 2.72 -1.08
C PHE A 20 6.96 2.41 -1.01
N MET A 21 6.11 3.43 -0.89
CA MET A 21 4.66 3.23 -0.92
C MET A 21 4.16 2.73 -2.28
N ALA A 22 4.74 3.20 -3.39
CA ALA A 22 4.42 2.68 -4.72
C ALA A 22 4.79 1.18 -4.85
N ASP A 23 5.99 0.79 -4.39
CA ASP A 23 6.44 -0.60 -4.38
C ASP A 23 5.51 -1.49 -3.53
N LEU A 24 5.06 -0.98 -2.37
CA LEU A 24 4.11 -1.71 -1.51
C LEU A 24 2.76 -1.93 -2.20
N ILE A 25 2.23 -0.90 -2.87
CA ILE A 25 0.96 -1.00 -3.60
C ILE A 25 1.10 -1.97 -4.78
N GLU A 26 2.20 -1.93 -5.51
CA GLU A 26 2.47 -2.84 -6.62
C GLU A 26 2.53 -4.31 -6.15
N GLU A 27 3.29 -4.58 -5.08
CA GLU A 27 3.40 -5.94 -4.54
C GLU A 27 2.05 -6.46 -4.00
N LEU A 28 1.26 -5.60 -3.35
CA LEU A 28 -0.10 -5.94 -2.94
C LEU A 28 -1.00 -6.22 -4.15
N GLY A 29 -0.92 -5.40 -5.20
CA GLY A 29 -1.67 -5.59 -6.45
C GLY A 29 -1.34 -6.91 -7.14
N ARG A 30 -0.06 -7.28 -7.21
CA ARG A 30 0.38 -8.58 -7.75
C ARG A 30 -0.27 -9.75 -7.01
N LYS A 31 -0.41 -9.67 -5.69
CA LYS A 31 -1.06 -10.71 -4.87
C LYS A 31 -2.55 -10.86 -5.18
N VAL A 32 -3.25 -9.75 -5.47
CA VAL A 32 -4.64 -9.80 -5.96
C VAL A 32 -4.72 -10.57 -7.28
N SER A 33 -3.85 -10.25 -8.24
CA SER A 33 -3.86 -10.87 -9.57
C SER A 33 -3.64 -12.38 -9.54
N VAL A 34 -2.91 -12.90 -8.54
CA VAL A 34 -2.65 -14.33 -8.37
C VAL A 34 -3.64 -15.02 -7.41
N SER A 35 -4.78 -14.39 -7.08
CA SER A 35 -5.80 -14.90 -6.14
C SER A 35 -5.26 -15.25 -4.76
N GLN A 36 -4.19 -14.57 -4.32
CA GLN A 36 -3.67 -14.67 -2.95
C GLN A 36 -4.32 -13.59 -2.08
N ASP A 37 -4.37 -13.81 -0.76
CA ASP A 37 -4.77 -12.76 0.19
C ASP A 37 -3.79 -11.58 0.03
N PRO A 38 -4.25 -10.38 -0.39
CA PRO A 38 -3.37 -9.28 -0.75
C PRO A 38 -2.88 -8.57 0.50
N LYS A 39 -1.90 -9.22 1.13
CA LYS A 39 -1.39 -8.89 2.45
C LYS A 39 0.14 -8.98 2.47
N LEU A 40 0.75 -8.04 3.20
CA LEU A 40 2.17 -7.96 3.45
C LEU A 40 2.46 -7.95 4.95
N SER A 41 3.55 -8.60 5.33
CA SER A 41 4.12 -8.53 6.68
C SER A 41 5.54 -7.99 6.58
N LEU A 42 5.77 -6.82 7.15
CA LEU A 42 7.05 -6.14 7.17
C LEU A 42 7.62 -6.17 8.59
N ARG A 43 8.93 -6.34 8.72
CA ARG A 43 9.63 -6.20 10.00
C ARG A 43 10.58 -5.01 9.93
N TYR A 44 10.49 -4.12 10.91
CA TYR A 44 11.34 -2.95 10.99
C TYR A 44 11.54 -2.55 12.45
N PHE A 45 12.80 -2.36 12.87
CA PHE A 45 13.18 -2.08 14.27
C PHE A 45 12.50 -2.97 15.32
N GLY A 46 12.37 -4.27 15.04
CA GLY A 46 11.72 -5.23 15.95
C GLY A 46 10.19 -5.15 15.98
N VAL A 47 9.58 -4.22 15.23
CA VAL A 47 8.13 -4.14 15.04
C VAL A 47 7.73 -4.98 13.83
N GLN A 48 6.64 -5.73 13.97
CA GLN A 48 5.96 -6.38 12.84
C GLN A 48 4.78 -5.52 12.42
N LEU A 49 4.83 -4.98 11.20
CA LEU A 49 3.75 -4.25 10.57
C LEU A 49 3.05 -5.15 9.56
N GLU A 50 1.73 -5.09 9.57
CA GLU A 50 0.88 -5.84 8.67
C GLU A 50 0.04 -4.88 7.84
N ILE A 51 0.09 -5.04 6.51
CA ILE A 51 -0.60 -4.17 5.56
C ILE A 51 -1.45 -5.07 4.67
N LYS A 52 -2.74 -4.75 4.55
CA LYS A 52 -3.68 -5.46 3.68
C LYS A 52 -4.32 -4.48 2.71
N LEU A 53 -4.37 -4.84 1.44
CA LEU A 53 -5.16 -4.14 0.45
C LEU A 53 -6.64 -4.49 0.67
N VAL A 54 -7.45 -3.48 0.94
CA VAL A 54 -8.89 -3.65 1.25
C VAL A 54 -9.75 -3.45 0.00
N SER A 55 -9.44 -2.40 -0.77
CA SER A 55 -10.04 -2.11 -2.06
C SER A 55 -8.99 -1.45 -2.96
N PHE A 56 -9.20 -1.54 -4.26
CA PHE A 56 -8.43 -0.80 -5.25
C PHE A 56 -9.44 -0.13 -6.19
N ASP A 57 -9.68 1.16 -5.98
CA ASP A 57 -10.64 1.95 -6.76
C ASP A 57 -9.97 2.59 -8.00
N GLY A 58 -8.84 2.05 -8.46
CA GLY A 58 -8.19 2.49 -9.68
C GLY A 58 -9.08 2.12 -10.87
N ASP A 59 -9.48 3.14 -11.64
CA ASP A 59 -10.46 3.08 -12.74
C ASP A 59 -10.48 1.72 -13.48
N ASP A 60 -11.64 1.05 -13.44
CA ASP A 60 -12.01 -0.11 -14.27
C ASP A 60 -12.17 0.32 -15.76
N GLN A 61 -11.12 0.92 -16.33
CA GLN A 61 -11.00 1.21 -17.76
C GLN A 61 -9.85 0.38 -18.35
N ALA A 62 -9.79 -0.90 -17.98
CA ALA A 62 -9.12 -1.91 -18.80
C ALA A 62 -10.19 -2.56 -19.70
N LYS A 63 -10.55 -1.84 -20.77
CA LYS A 63 -11.27 -2.37 -21.92
C LYS A 63 -10.33 -2.47 -23.12
#